data_AF-A0A2G2YTY5-F1
#
_entry.id   AF-A0A2G2YTY5-F1
#
_cell.length_a   1.000
_cell.length_b   1.000
_cell.length_c   1.000
_cell.angle_alpha   90.00
_cell.angle_beta   90.00
_cell.angle_gamma   90.00
#
_symmetry.space_group_name_H-M   'P 1'
#
loop_
_entity.id
_entity.type
_entity.pdbx_description
1 polymer ?
#
loop_
_entity_poly.entity_id
_entity_poly.type
_entity_poly.pdbx_seq_one_letter_code
_entity_poly.pdbx_strand_id
1 'polypeptide(L)'
;MAYIAITCLRSTVQQSMQVTGCNLQSFYEKLESLIAIMEKPYNIKGDVVALASLEAQIAEIACRAEDEVDSKSIEVLHAKTNSLRGKAFWKLCCFPEQAIEHIVG
;
A
#
# COMPACT_ATOMS: atom_id res chain seq x y z
N MET A 1 -0.60 14.97 3.00
CA MET A 1 0.46 14.02 2.58
C MET A 1 -0.02 12.58 2.58
N ALA A 2 -0.57 12.05 3.67
CA ALA A 2 -1.02 10.65 3.74
C ALA A 2 -2.04 10.29 2.64
N TYR A 3 -3.03 11.15 2.39
CA TYR A 3 -4.02 10.91 1.34
C TYR A 3 -3.38 10.69 -0.04
N ILE A 4 -2.39 11.53 -0.39
CA ILE A 4 -1.66 11.45 -1.65
C ILE A 4 -0.87 10.13 -1.69
N ALA A 5 -0.12 9.82 -0.62
CA ALA A 5 0.68 8.61 -0.55
C ALA A 5 -0.16 7.32 -0.67
N ILE A 6 -1.31 7.26 0.01
CA ILE A 6 -2.25 6.13 -0.10
C ILE A 6 -2.83 6.04 -1.51
N THR A 7 -3.11 7.17 -2.17
CA THR A 7 -3.61 7.21 -3.55
C THR A 7 -2.55 6.73 -4.57
N CYS A 8 -1.29 7.10 -4.37
CA CYS A 8 -0.17 6.60 -5.15
C CYS A 8 -0.02 5.09 -4.98
N LEU A 9 0.09 4.62 -3.73
CA LEU A 9 0.14 3.19 -3.40
C LEU A 9 -1.02 2.41 -4.02
N ARG A 10 -2.25 2.92 -3.95
CA ARG A 10 -3.42 2.30 -4.58
C ARG A 10 -3.22 2.11 -6.08
N SER A 11 -2.72 3.14 -6.76
CA SER A 11 -2.44 3.11 -8.20
C SER A 11 -1.36 2.07 -8.52
N THR A 12 -0.30 2.02 -7.71
CA THR A 12 0.81 1.06 -7.84
C THR A 12 0.34 -0.39 -7.62
N VAL A 13 -0.54 -0.63 -6.65
CA VAL A 13 -1.18 -1.94 -6.43
C VAL A 13 -2.02 -2.35 -7.64
N GLN A 14 -2.83 -1.43 -8.18
CA GLN A 14 -3.65 -1.71 -9.36
C GLN A 14 -2.79 -2.08 -10.57
N GLN A 15 -1.70 -1.33 -10.80
CA GLN A 15 -0.74 -1.64 -11.86
C GLN A 15 -0.06 -2.99 -11.63
N SER A 16 0.37 -3.26 -10.40
CA SER A 16 0.97 -4.55 -10.02
C SER A 16 0.04 -5.72 -10.33
N MET A 17 -1.24 -5.63 -9.97
CA MET A 17 -2.23 -6.66 -10.27
C MET A 17 -2.36 -6.92 -11.77
N GLN A 18 -2.42 -5.86 -12.59
CA GLN A 18 -2.51 -5.97 -14.05
C GLN A 18 -1.28 -6.64 -14.66
N VAL A 19 -0.10 -6.31 -14.13
CA VAL A 19 1.19 -6.68 -14.72
C VAL A 19 1.66 -8.06 -14.24
N THR A 20 1.41 -8.41 -12.99
CA THR A 20 1.88 -9.67 -12.37
C THR A 20 0.82 -10.76 -12.34
N GLY A 21 -0.47 -10.40 -12.41
CA GLY A 21 -1.60 -11.30 -12.17
C GLY A 21 -1.81 -11.66 -10.69
N CYS A 22 -1.09 -11.03 -9.76
CA CYS A 22 -1.33 -11.20 -8.32
C CYS A 22 -2.74 -10.71 -7.95
N ASN A 23 -3.42 -11.47 -7.08
CA ASN A 23 -4.68 -11.03 -6.52
C ASN A 23 -4.43 -10.20 -5.25
N LEU A 24 -4.34 -8.87 -5.41
CA LEU A 24 -4.19 -7.91 -4.32
C LEU A 24 -5.50 -7.14 -4.03
N GLN A 25 -6.64 -7.68 -4.47
CA GLN A 25 -7.94 -7.01 -4.42
C GLN A 25 -8.34 -6.59 -3.00
N SER A 26 -8.12 -7.46 -2.02
CA SER A 26 -8.43 -7.17 -0.61
C SER A 26 -7.60 -6.02 -0.05
N PHE A 27 -6.35 -5.87 -0.49
CA PHE A 27 -5.49 -4.73 -0.12
C PHE A 27 -5.96 -3.45 -0.79
N TYR A 28 -6.26 -3.52 -2.10
CA TYR A 28 -6.81 -2.40 -2.86
C TYR A 28 -8.09 -1.83 -2.20
N GLU A 29 -9.04 -2.69 -1.84
CA GLU A 29 -10.30 -2.28 -1.19
C GLU A 29 -10.10 -1.62 0.17
N LYS A 30 -9.10 -2.09 0.95
CA LYS A 30 -8.75 -1.45 2.22
C LYS A 30 -8.14 -0.06 2.01
N LEU A 31 -7.32 0.14 0.97
CA LEU A 31 -6.82 1.47 0.61
C LEU A 31 -7.95 2.42 0.20
N GLU A 32 -8.93 1.94 -0.59
CA GLU A 32 -10.14 2.72 -0.92
C GLU A 32 -10.92 3.12 0.34
N SER A 33 -11.06 2.20 1.29
CA SER A 33 -11.72 2.50 2.57
C SER A 33 -10.98 3.58 3.36
N LEU A 34 -9.65 3.53 3.40
CA LEU A 34 -8.81 4.55 4.06
C LEU A 34 -8.95 5.92 3.37
N ILE A 35 -8.90 5.96 2.04
CA ILE A 35 -9.11 7.18 1.24
C ILE A 35 -10.48 7.79 1.58
N ALA A 36 -11.54 6.98 1.58
CA ALA A 36 -12.90 7.42 1.88
C ALA A 36 -13.07 7.95 3.32
N ILE A 37 -12.29 7.42 4.28
CA ILE A 37 -12.22 7.98 5.64
C ILE A 37 -11.58 9.36 5.59
N MET A 38 -10.43 9.51 4.91
CA MET A 38 -9.68 10.76 4.85
C MET A 38 -10.41 11.89 4.10
N GLU A 39 -11.25 11.57 3.12
CA GLU A 39 -12.04 12.57 2.39
C GLU A 39 -13.23 13.12 3.18
N LYS A 40 -13.69 12.42 4.21
CA LYS A 40 -14.80 12.89 5.02
C LYS A 40 -14.37 14.13 5.81
N PRO A 41 -15.11 15.24 5.73
CA PRO A 41 -14.82 16.42 6.53
C PRO A 41 -15.07 16.11 8.01
N TYR A 42 -14.00 15.95 8.77
CA TYR A 42 -14.07 15.80 10.21
C TYR A 42 -14.11 17.18 10.87
N ASN A 43 -15.06 17.38 11.80
CA ASN A 43 -15.05 18.53 12.69
C ASN A 43 -14.02 18.28 13.80
N ILE A 44 -12.74 18.35 13.43
CA ILE A 44 -11.63 18.01 14.31
C ILE A 44 -11.53 19.05 15.42
N LYS A 45 -12.05 18.71 16.60
CA LYS A 45 -11.72 19.35 17.88
C LYS A 45 -10.67 18.49 18.58
N GLY A 46 -9.41 18.58 18.16
CA GLY A 46 -8.34 17.71 18.64
C GLY A 46 -6.95 18.32 18.49
N ASP A 47 -5.93 17.63 19.02
CA ASP A 47 -4.53 18.03 18.96
C ASP A 47 -3.99 17.95 17.53
N VAL A 48 -3.83 19.12 16.91
CA VAL A 48 -3.35 19.28 15.53
C VAL A 48 -1.94 18.73 15.35
N VAL A 49 -1.10 18.75 16.39
CA VAL A 49 0.29 18.24 16.32
C VAL A 49 0.29 16.72 16.29
N ALA A 50 -0.52 16.08 17.14
CA ALA A 50 -0.68 14.62 17.13
C ALA A 50 -1.25 14.12 15.79
N LEU A 51 -2.22 14.84 15.22
CA LEU A 51 -2.78 14.55 13.89
C LEU A 51 -1.75 14.69 12.77
N ALA A 52 -0.95 15.76 12.78
CA ALA A 52 0.11 15.94 11.79
C ALA A 52 1.19 14.85 11.88
N SER A 53 1.54 14.41 13.11
CA SER A 53 2.46 13.29 13.32
C SER A 53 1.90 11.98 12.80
N LEU A 54 0.63 11.69 13.06
CA LEU A 54 -0.05 10.51 12.53
C LEU A 54 -0.11 10.55 10.99
N GLU A 55 -0.42 11.72 10.42
CA GLU A 55 -0.44 11.89 8.96
C GLU A 55 0.94 11.62 8.35
N ALA A 56 2.03 12.08 8.98
CA ALA A 56 3.38 11.81 8.52
C ALA A 56 3.73 10.31 8.58
N GLN A 57 3.36 9.63 9.67
CA GLN A 57 3.59 8.18 9.83
C GLN A 57 2.82 7.37 8.77
N ILE A 58 1.55 7.69 8.53
CA ILE A 58 0.75 7.03 7.50
C ILE A 58 1.37 7.25 6.12
N ALA A 59 1.80 8.48 5.81
CA ALA A 59 2.45 8.79 4.53
C ALA A 59 3.74 7.99 4.34
N GLU A 60 4.58 7.92 5.38
CA GLU A 60 5.83 7.16 5.35
C GLU A 60 5.59 5.66 5.12
N ILE A 61 4.64 5.06 5.84
CA ILE A 61 4.30 3.65 5.67
C ILE A 61 3.76 3.39 4.27
N ALA A 62 2.89 4.26 3.76
CA ALA A 62 2.32 4.14 2.42
C ALA A 62 3.41 4.22 1.33
N CYS A 63 4.35 5.16 1.44
CA CYS A 63 5.48 5.27 0.50
C CYS A 63 6.39 4.03 0.55
N ARG A 64 6.73 3.53 1.73
CA ARG A 64 7.54 2.30 1.86
C ARG A 64 6.83 1.09 1.24
N ALA A 65 5.52 0.99 1.45
CA ALA A 65 4.74 -0.09 0.88
C ALA A 65 4.67 0.01 -0.66
N GLU A 66 4.63 1.22 -1.19
CA GLU A 66 4.64 1.48 -2.64
C GLU A 66 5.96 0.99 -3.26
N ASP A 67 7.10 1.39 -2.69
CA ASP A 67 8.43 0.98 -3.14
C ASP A 67 8.59 -0.55 -3.12
N GLU A 68 8.04 -1.22 -2.10
CA GLU A 68 8.15 -2.68 -1.97
C GLU A 68 7.24 -3.41 -2.97
N VAL A 69 6.01 -2.94 -3.18
CA VAL A 69 5.10 -3.49 -4.22
C VAL A 69 5.73 -3.33 -5.59
N ASP A 70 6.28 -2.16 -5.91
CA ASP A 70 6.92 -1.91 -7.20
C ASP A 70 8.16 -2.80 -7.40
N SER A 71 9.06 -2.82 -6.41
CA SER A 71 10.26 -3.66 -6.42
C SER A 71 9.93 -5.14 -6.65
N LYS A 72 8.95 -5.68 -5.92
CA LYS A 72 8.55 -7.09 -6.06
C LYS A 72 7.84 -7.37 -7.37
N SER A 73 7.08 -6.42 -7.90
CA SER A 73 6.46 -6.53 -9.22
C SER A 73 7.52 -6.62 -10.32
N ILE A 74 8.54 -5.77 -10.26
CA ILE A 74 9.69 -5.81 -11.18
C ILE A 74 10.43 -7.16 -11.05
N GLU A 75 10.65 -7.65 -9.83
CA GLU A 75 11.26 -8.97 -9.60
C GLU A 75 10.44 -10.10 -10.23
N VAL A 76 9.10 -10.07 -10.11
CA VAL A 76 8.21 -11.06 -10.74
C VAL A 76 8.33 -11.03 -12.26
N LEU A 77 8.38 -9.85 -12.86
CA LEU A 77 8.47 -9.67 -14.31
C LEU A 77 9.82 -10.10 -14.90
N HIS A 78 10.91 -9.75 -14.22
CA HIS A 78 12.26 -9.98 -14.71
C HIS A 78 12.90 -11.27 -14.20
N ALA A 79 12.18 -12.07 -13.40
CA ALA A 79 12.68 -13.33 -12.89
C ALA A 79 13.06 -14.30 -14.02
N LYS A 80 14.35 -14.66 -14.06
CA LYS A 80 14.91 -15.58 -15.07
C LYS A 80 14.45 -17.04 -14.89
N THR A 81 13.92 -17.39 -13.72
CA THR A 81 13.48 -18.76 -13.40
C THR A 81 12.13 -18.74 -12.71
N ASN A 82 11.35 -19.81 -12.91
CA ASN A 82 10.05 -19.98 -12.26
C ASN A 82 10.14 -20.01 -10.73
N SER A 83 11.26 -20.49 -10.17
CA SER A 83 11.49 -20.49 -8.72
C SER A 83 11.65 -19.07 -8.16
N LEU A 84 12.45 -18.23 -8.81
CA LEU A 84 12.62 -16.83 -8.42
C LEU A 84 11.30 -16.05 -8.59
N ARG A 85 10.61 -16.29 -9.71
CA ARG A 85 9.30 -15.68 -9.98
C ARG A 85 8.29 -16.03 -8.91
N GLY A 86 8.19 -17.32 -8.56
CA GLY A 86 7.28 -17.79 -7.51
C GLY A 86 7.60 -17.20 -6.14
N LYS A 87 8.88 -17.05 -5.79
CA LYS A 87 9.30 -16.41 -4.55
C LYS A 87 8.93 -14.93 -4.50
N ALA A 88 9.17 -14.19 -5.58
CA ALA A 88 8.82 -12.77 -5.67
C ALA A 88 7.28 -12.58 -5.66
N PHE A 89 6.55 -13.45 -6.37
CA PHE A 89 5.09 -13.47 -6.40
C PHE A 89 4.52 -13.73 -5.00
N TRP A 90 5.04 -14.73 -4.30
CA TRP A 90 4.59 -15.05 -2.94
C TRP A 90 4.82 -13.87 -1.98
N LYS A 91 5.99 -13.24 -2.05
CA LYS A 91 6.29 -12.04 -1.25
C LYS A 91 5.35 -10.88 -1.59
N LEU A 92 5.08 -10.64 -2.88
CA LEU A 92 4.16 -9.60 -3.33
C LEU A 92 2.74 -9.83 -2.81
N CYS A 93 2.27 -11.08 -2.75
CA CYS A 93 0.96 -11.42 -2.21
C CYS A 93 0.89 -11.35 -0.68
N CYS A 94 1.97 -11.66 0.04
CA CYS A 94 1.97 -11.71 1.51
C CYS A 94 2.33 -10.38 2.19
N PHE A 95 3.08 -9.51 1.53
CA PHE A 95 3.48 -8.21 2.07
C PHE A 95 2.33 -7.26 2.43
N PRO A 96 1.26 -7.12 1.62
CA PRO A 96 0.20 -6.15 1.90
C PRO A 96 -0.60 -6.46 3.17
N GLU A 97 -0.63 -7.71 3.64
CA GLU A 97 -1.28 -8.05 4.92
C GLU A 97 -0.54 -7.42 6.10
N GLN A 98 0.80 -7.41 6.09
CA GLN A 98 1.62 -6.83 7.16
C GLN A 98 1.59 -5.31 7.16
N ALA A 99 1.63 -4.68 5.97
CA ALA A 99 1.63 -3.22 5.86
C ALA A 99 0.35 -2.58 6.44
N ILE A 100 -0.81 -3.23 6.31
CA ILE A 100 -2.08 -2.72 6.87
C ILE A 100 -2.18 -2.93 8.37
N GLU A 101 -1.70 -4.06 8.90
CA GLU A 101 -1.65 -4.27 10.34
C GLU A 101 -0.88 -3.14 11.05
N HIS A 102 0.16 -2.61 10.42
CA HIS A 102 0.92 -1.46 10.93
C HIS A 102 0.22 -0.10 10.80
N ILE A 103 -0.80 0.02 9.93
CA ILE A 103 -1.56 1.28 9.74
C ILE A 103 -2.81 1.32 10.62
N VAL A 104 -3.41 0.16 10.90
CA VAL A 104 -4.72 0.05 11.58
C VAL A 104 -4.61 -0.47 13.03
N GLY A 105 -3.49 -1.09 13.41
CA GLY A 105 -3.20 -1.51 14.78
C GLY A 105 -2.58 -0.42 15.63
#